data_AF-A0A927ZK70-F1
#
_entry.id   AF-A0A927ZK70-F1
#
_cell.length_a   1.000
_cell.length_b   1.000
_cell.length_c   1.000
_cell.angle_alpha   90.00
_cell.angle_beta   90.00
_cell.angle_gamma   90.00
#
_symmetry.space_group_name_H-M   'P 1'
#
loop_
_entity.id
_entity.type
_entity.pdbx_description
1 polymer ?
#
loop_
_entity_poly.entity_id
_entity_poly.type
_entity_poly.pdbx_seq_one_letter_code
_entity_poly.pdbx_strand_id
1 'polypeptide(L)'
;MAKNRYNKMQGNAQYNRPSGGYQKNLYKQQMNASGLKQPKGIEQKKLRIIAIAVAVVWFALSILLILKLRWWGLLISVVIGAAVIGGGLLFIRYKEREIIKYYKSIGMTEEMYVKELRKRNVDKKQIDQVRKTWRKIQVEPIVETKKKKK
;
A
#
# COMPACT_ATOMS: atom_id res chain seq x y z
N MET A 1 50.58 -39.63 34.61
CA MET A 1 49.11 -39.48 34.53
C MET A 1 48.78 -38.10 33.99
N ALA A 2 48.45 -38.00 32.69
CA ALA A 2 48.14 -36.73 32.03
C ALA A 2 46.68 -36.33 32.29
N LYS A 3 46.47 -35.17 32.93
CA LYS A 3 45.14 -34.59 33.16
C LYS A 3 44.56 -34.08 31.84
N ASN A 4 43.45 -34.70 31.43
CA ASN A 4 42.59 -34.32 30.32
C ASN A 4 42.19 -32.83 30.39
N ARG A 5 42.75 -32.01 29.49
CA ARG A 5 42.33 -30.62 29.24
C ARG A 5 41.34 -30.55 28.07
N TYR A 6 40.30 -31.38 28.10
CA TYR A 6 39.21 -31.33 27.11
C TYR A 6 37.87 -31.25 27.82
N ASN A 7 37.61 -30.11 28.46
CA ASN A 7 36.26 -29.74 28.88
C ASN A 7 36.19 -28.25 29.17
N LYS A 8 35.99 -27.44 28.13
CA LYS A 8 35.30 -26.13 28.15
C LYS A 8 35.35 -25.45 26.79
N MET A 9 34.82 -26.13 25.78
CA MET A 9 34.28 -25.44 24.60
C MET A 9 32.90 -26.06 24.31
N GLN A 10 32.04 -26.09 25.33
CA GLN A 10 30.60 -26.16 25.08
C GLN A 10 30.25 -24.82 24.44
N GLY A 11 30.17 -24.87 23.11
CA GLY A 11 29.85 -23.73 22.27
C GLY A 11 28.59 -23.07 22.76
N ASN A 12 28.74 -21.83 23.22
CA ASN A 12 27.68 -20.85 23.19
C ASN A 12 27.41 -20.54 21.71
N ALA A 13 26.83 -21.49 20.98
CA ALA A 13 26.12 -21.22 19.74
C ALA A 13 24.80 -20.52 20.13
N GLN A 14 24.92 -19.37 20.81
CA GLN A 14 23.86 -18.38 20.80
C GLN A 14 23.70 -18.03 19.33
N TYR A 15 22.69 -18.63 18.70
CA TYR A 15 22.18 -18.19 17.42
C TYR A 15 22.05 -16.67 17.51
N ASN A 16 23.00 -15.98 16.88
CA ASN A 16 23.04 -14.54 16.86
C ASN A 16 21.82 -14.14 16.03
N ARG A 17 20.67 -13.99 16.69
CA ARG A 17 19.41 -13.67 16.02
C ARG A 17 19.70 -12.41 15.21
N PRO A 18 19.61 -12.48 13.87
CA PRO A 18 20.00 -11.36 13.04
C PRO A 18 19.24 -10.14 13.54
N SER A 19 19.99 -9.08 13.87
CA SER A 19 19.43 -7.88 14.46
C SER A 19 18.27 -7.38 13.59
N GLY A 20 17.26 -6.75 14.20
CA GLY A 20 16.10 -6.27 13.45
C GLY A 20 16.48 -5.35 12.27
N GLY A 21 17.64 -4.69 12.34
CA GLY A 21 18.21 -3.91 11.23
C GLY A 21 18.74 -4.77 10.07
N TYR A 22 19.44 -5.87 10.37
CA TYR A 22 19.96 -6.80 9.36
C TYR A 22 18.82 -7.49 8.59
N GLN A 23 17.76 -7.92 9.29
CA GLN A 23 16.58 -8.49 8.64
C GLN A 23 15.86 -7.48 7.74
N LYS A 24 15.75 -6.21 8.16
CA LYS A 24 15.16 -5.14 7.35
C LYS A 24 15.98 -4.85 6.09
N ASN A 25 17.31 -4.88 6.18
CA ASN A 25 18.18 -4.61 5.03
C ASN A 25 18.18 -5.76 4.03
N LEU A 26 18.20 -7.02 4.49
CA LEU A 26 18.03 -8.19 3.64
C LEU A 26 16.68 -8.19 2.93
N TYR A 27 15.61 -7.83 3.64
CA TYR A 27 14.28 -7.72 3.05
C TYR A 27 14.24 -6.63 1.96
N LYS A 28 14.80 -5.44 2.21
CA LYS A 28 14.95 -4.39 1.19
C LYS A 28 15.76 -4.86 -0.02
N GLN A 29 16.84 -5.59 0.22
CA GLN A 29 17.70 -6.12 -0.84
C GLN A 29 16.98 -7.18 -1.68
N GLN A 30 16.17 -8.04 -1.06
CA GLN A 30 15.32 -9.02 -1.77
C GLN A 30 14.20 -8.36 -2.58
N MET A 31 13.57 -7.29 -2.06
CA MET A 31 12.55 -6.56 -2.80
C MET A 31 13.14 -5.79 -3.99
N ASN A 32 14.31 -5.17 -3.81
CA ASN A 32 15.04 -4.50 -4.89
C ASN A 32 15.50 -5.51 -5.96
N ALA A 33 15.97 -6.70 -5.55
CA ALA A 33 16.39 -7.76 -6.48
C ALA A 33 15.20 -8.39 -7.23
N SER A 34 13.99 -8.33 -6.68
CA SER A 34 12.76 -8.84 -7.30
C SER A 34 12.03 -7.80 -8.15
N GLY A 35 12.61 -6.60 -8.34
CA GLY A 35 11.99 -5.51 -9.11
C GLY A 35 10.71 -4.93 -8.49
N LEU A 36 10.36 -5.33 -7.27
CA LEU A 36 9.15 -4.92 -6.57
C LEU A 36 9.38 -3.58 -5.88
N LYS A 37 8.99 -2.49 -6.52
CA LYS A 37 8.93 -1.18 -5.87
C LYS A 37 7.69 -1.12 -4.99
N GLN A 38 7.88 -0.79 -3.71
CA GLN A 38 6.75 -0.54 -2.81
C GLN A 38 5.88 0.57 -3.38
N PRO A 39 4.58 0.33 -3.66
CA PRO A 39 3.71 1.37 -4.15
C PRO A 39 3.67 2.48 -3.10
N LYS A 40 3.92 3.73 -3.53
CA LYS A 40 3.83 4.89 -2.64
C LYS A 40 2.43 4.91 -2.04
N GLY A 41 2.37 4.87 -0.71
CA GLY A 41 1.12 5.01 0.02
C GLY A 41 0.45 6.32 -0.33
N ILE A 42 -0.88 6.33 -0.31
CA ILE A 42 -1.64 7.55 -0.47
C ILE A 42 -1.55 8.35 0.84
N GLU A 43 -0.81 9.46 0.82
CA GLU A 43 -0.80 10.39 1.96
C GLU A 43 -2.12 11.17 1.99
N GLN A 44 -2.97 10.85 2.97
CA GLN A 44 -4.27 11.50 3.14
C GLN A 44 -4.16 13.02 3.30
N LYS A 45 -3.12 13.53 3.99
CA LYS A 45 -2.88 14.96 4.15
C LYS A 45 -2.65 15.66 2.80
N LYS A 46 -1.80 15.10 1.94
CA LYS A 46 -1.52 15.66 0.61
C LYS A 46 -2.75 15.59 -0.29
N LEU A 47 -3.47 14.47 -0.28
CA LEU A 47 -4.73 14.36 -1.03
C LEU A 47 -5.76 15.39 -0.59
N ARG A 48 -5.91 15.62 0.71
CA ARG A 48 -6.87 16.60 1.24
C ARG A 48 -6.53 18.02 0.78
N ILE A 49 -5.24 18.40 0.82
CA ILE A 49 -4.79 19.72 0.35
C ILE A 49 -5.09 19.88 -1.15
N ILE A 50 -4.77 18.87 -1.96
CA ILE A 50 -5.04 18.89 -3.40
C ILE A 50 -6.54 18.97 -3.66
N ALA A 51 -7.36 18.17 -2.95
CA ALA A 51 -8.81 18.19 -3.10
C ALA A 51 -9.41 19.55 -2.75
N ILE A 52 -8.92 20.21 -1.69
CA ILE A 52 -9.33 21.58 -1.33
C ILE A 52 -8.93 22.56 -2.43
N ALA A 53 -7.69 22.52 -2.91
CA ALA A 53 -7.23 23.41 -3.97
C ALA A 53 -8.05 23.24 -5.27
N VAL A 54 -8.30 21.99 -5.67
CA VAL A 54 -9.17 21.66 -6.82
C VAL A 54 -10.57 22.19 -6.59
N ALA A 55 -11.16 22.01 -5.40
CA ALA A 55 -12.49 22.51 -5.08
C ALA A 55 -12.58 24.05 -5.16
N VAL A 56 -11.56 24.78 -4.70
CA VAL A 56 -11.51 26.25 -4.77
C VAL A 56 -11.43 26.73 -6.21
N VAL A 57 -10.50 26.17 -7.00
CA VAL A 57 -10.35 26.52 -8.43
C VAL A 57 -11.64 26.19 -9.20
N TRP A 58 -12.21 25.03 -8.91
CA TRP A 58 -13.46 24.55 -9.48
C TRP A 58 -14.63 25.51 -9.20
N PHE A 59 -14.75 25.97 -7.95
CA PHE A 59 -15.81 26.90 -7.55
C PHE A 59 -15.66 28.26 -8.23
N ALA A 60 -14.44 28.81 -8.30
CA ALA A 60 -14.16 30.06 -8.98
C ALA A 60 -14.50 29.99 -10.49
N LEU A 61 -14.10 28.91 -11.16
CA LEU A 61 -14.42 28.67 -12.57
C LEU A 61 -15.93 28.50 -12.79
N SER A 62 -16.62 27.82 -11.88
CA SER A 62 -18.08 27.61 -11.96
C SER A 62 -18.83 28.95 -11.90
N ILE A 63 -18.42 29.87 -11.03
CA ILE A 63 -19.02 31.21 -10.94
C ILE A 63 -18.83 31.98 -12.26
N LEU A 64 -17.62 31.99 -12.81
CA LEU A 64 -17.34 32.64 -14.10
C LEU A 64 -18.15 32.04 -15.25
N LEU A 65 -18.32 30.72 -15.27
CA LEU A 65 -19.13 30.00 -16.25
C LEU A 65 -20.61 30.37 -16.16
N ILE A 66 -21.16 30.48 -14.94
CA ILE A 66 -22.56 30.86 -14.73
C ILE A 66 -22.81 32.30 -15.19
N LEU A 67 -21.88 33.23 -14.94
CA LEU A 67 -22.00 34.61 -15.40
C LEU A 67 -22.04 34.72 -16.93
N LYS A 68 -21.30 33.88 -17.66
CA LYS A 68 -21.27 33.90 -19.13
C LYS A 68 -22.34 33.07 -19.81
N LEU A 69 -22.66 31.89 -19.27
CA LEU A 69 -23.48 30.86 -19.95
C LEU A 69 -24.79 30.56 -19.22
N ARG A 70 -25.08 31.26 -18.11
CA ARG A 70 -26.29 31.12 -17.29
C ARG A 70 -26.54 29.65 -16.92
N TRP A 71 -27.64 29.07 -17.38
CA TRP A 71 -28.07 27.70 -17.08
C TRP A 71 -27.14 26.63 -17.67
N TRP A 72 -26.54 26.89 -18.84
CA TRP A 72 -25.58 25.96 -19.46
C TRP A 72 -24.27 25.88 -18.69
N GLY A 73 -23.84 26.99 -18.07
CA GLY A 73 -22.66 27.01 -17.21
C GLY A 73 -22.82 26.13 -15.97
N LEU A 74 -24.04 26.04 -15.44
CA LEU A 74 -24.39 25.17 -14.32
C LEU A 74 -24.29 23.68 -14.71
N LEU A 75 -24.81 23.33 -15.90
CA LEU A 75 -24.78 21.96 -16.39
C LEU A 75 -23.34 21.48 -16.68
N ILE A 76 -22.53 22.33 -17.33
CA ILE A 76 -21.11 22.05 -17.59
C ILE A 76 -20.33 21.89 -16.28
N SER A 77 -20.60 22.75 -15.31
CA SER A 77 -20.02 22.63 -13.96
C SER A 77 -20.36 21.25 -13.38
N VAL A 78 -21.64 20.90 -13.25
CA VAL A 78 -22.04 19.62 -12.66
C VAL A 78 -21.38 18.42 -13.35
N VAL A 79 -21.29 18.42 -14.68
CA VAL A 79 -20.68 17.31 -15.44
C VAL A 79 -19.19 17.14 -15.11
N ILE A 80 -18.40 18.20 -15.12
CA ILE A 80 -16.97 18.07 -14.84
C ILE A 80 -16.75 17.80 -13.34
N GLY A 81 -17.58 18.35 -12.45
CA GLY A 81 -17.57 17.99 -11.02
C GLY A 81 -17.79 16.49 -10.79
N ALA A 82 -18.76 15.91 -11.49
CA ALA A 82 -19.02 14.47 -11.48
C ALA A 82 -17.83 13.66 -12.07
N ALA A 83 -17.22 14.14 -13.15
CA ALA A 83 -16.05 13.50 -13.74
C ALA A 83 -14.83 13.48 -12.79
N VAL A 84 -14.59 14.57 -12.06
CA VAL A 84 -13.49 14.66 -11.07
C VAL A 84 -13.72 13.69 -9.92
N ILE A 85 -14.94 13.63 -9.36
CA ILE A 85 -15.28 12.69 -8.29
C ILE A 85 -15.18 11.25 -8.76
N GLY A 86 -15.75 10.94 -9.94
CA GLY A 86 -15.70 9.61 -10.55
C GLY A 86 -14.27 9.15 -10.83
N GLY A 87 -13.45 10.01 -11.42
CA GLY A 87 -12.03 9.74 -11.68
C GLY A 87 -11.24 9.52 -10.39
N GLY A 88 -11.48 10.33 -9.35
CA GLY A 88 -10.85 10.17 -8.04
C GLY A 88 -11.18 8.83 -7.38
N LEU A 89 -12.43 8.38 -7.46
CA LEU A 89 -12.85 7.06 -6.94
C LEU A 89 -12.17 5.91 -7.69
N LEU A 90 -12.09 6.00 -9.03
CA LEU A 90 -11.38 5.00 -9.84
C LEU A 90 -9.90 4.95 -9.51
N PHE A 91 -9.26 6.11 -9.31
CA PHE A 91 -7.86 6.21 -8.92
C PHE A 91 -7.59 5.56 -7.56
N ILE A 92 -8.42 5.83 -6.55
CA ILE A 92 -8.28 5.22 -5.21
C ILE A 92 -8.42 3.70 -5.31
N ARG A 93 -9.42 3.20 -6.05
CA ARG A 93 -9.61 1.75 -6.26
C ARG A 93 -8.43 1.12 -7.01
N TYR A 94 -7.90 1.80 -8.02
CA TYR A 94 -6.72 1.33 -8.75
C TYR A 94 -5.50 1.19 -7.82
N LYS A 95 -5.24 2.22 -7.01
CA LYS A 95 -4.17 2.21 -6.01
C LYS A 95 -4.35 1.15 -4.92
N GLU A 96 -5.57 0.96 -4.45
CA GLU A 96 -5.89 -0.09 -3.48
C GLU A 96 -5.54 -1.47 -4.07
N ARG A 97 -5.92 -1.75 -5.32
CA ARG A 97 -5.56 -2.99 -6.02
C ARG A 97 -4.05 -3.15 -6.19
N GLU A 98 -3.34 -2.08 -6.56
CA GLU A 98 -1.88 -2.07 -6.71
C GLU A 98 -1.18 -2.42 -5.40
N ILE A 99 -1.62 -1.80 -4.30
CA ILE A 99 -1.10 -2.05 -2.95
C ILE A 99 -1.36 -3.50 -2.52
N ILE A 100 -2.59 -4.00 -2.71
CA ILE A 100 -2.93 -5.39 -2.36
C ILE A 100 -2.11 -6.38 -3.18
N LYS A 101 -1.97 -6.15 -4.50
CA LYS A 101 -1.14 -7.01 -5.36
C LYS A 101 0.30 -7.08 -4.86
N TYR A 102 0.86 -5.93 -4.50
CA TYR A 102 2.20 -5.86 -3.92
C TYR A 102 2.31 -6.64 -2.61
N TYR A 103 1.37 -6.46 -1.68
CA TYR A 103 1.42 -7.18 -0.40
C TYR A 103 1.21 -8.69 -0.56
N LYS A 104 0.39 -9.12 -1.53
CA LYS A 104 0.25 -10.55 -1.88
C LYS A 104 1.52 -11.12 -2.51
N SER A 105 2.19 -10.38 -3.39
CA SER A 105 3.38 -10.88 -4.09
C SER A 105 4.56 -11.12 -3.15
N ILE A 106 4.65 -10.36 -2.05
CA ILE A 106 5.63 -10.56 -0.95
C ILE A 106 5.19 -11.62 0.08
N GLY A 107 4.05 -12.30 -0.12
CA GLY A 107 3.57 -13.38 0.75
C GLY A 107 2.83 -12.92 2.02
N MET A 108 2.35 -11.68 2.08
CA MET A 108 1.51 -11.23 3.21
C MET A 108 0.12 -11.87 3.12
N THR A 109 -0.39 -12.37 4.25
CA THR A 109 -1.76 -12.91 4.37
C THR A 109 -2.80 -11.80 4.58
N GLU A 110 -4.08 -12.07 4.28
CA GLU A 110 -5.22 -11.16 4.53
C GLU A 110 -5.22 -10.66 5.99
N GLU A 111 -5.03 -11.56 6.95
CA GLU A 111 -5.09 -11.24 8.38
C GLU A 111 -3.98 -10.31 8.84
N MET A 112 -2.75 -10.54 8.38
CA MET A 112 -1.62 -9.66 8.67
C MET A 112 -1.86 -8.25 8.12
N TYR A 113 -2.32 -8.14 6.88
CA TYR A 113 -2.64 -6.85 6.27
C TYR A 113 -3.76 -6.13 7.03
N VAL A 114 -4.83 -6.84 7.38
CA VAL A 114 -5.93 -6.28 8.18
C VAL A 114 -5.47 -5.84 9.57
N LYS A 115 -4.56 -6.60 10.20
CA LYS A 115 -3.98 -6.23 11.50
C LYS A 115 -3.18 -4.93 11.40
N GLU A 116 -2.45 -4.71 10.32
CA GLU A 116 -1.78 -3.42 10.06
C GLU A 116 -2.78 -2.28 9.84
N LEU A 117 -3.87 -2.50 9.10
CA LEU A 117 -4.90 -1.49 8.90
C LEU A 117 -5.60 -1.10 10.21
N ARG A 118 -5.90 -2.07 11.08
CA ARG A 118 -6.45 -1.81 12.43
C ARG A 118 -5.50 -0.99 13.29
N LYS A 119 -4.19 -1.30 13.26
CA LYS A 119 -3.18 -0.49 13.97
C LYS A 119 -3.12 0.97 13.51
N ARG A 120 -3.52 1.24 12.26
CA ARG A 120 -3.58 2.59 11.70
C ARG A 120 -4.94 3.28 11.94
N ASN A 121 -5.80 2.73 12.80
CA ASN A 121 -7.15 3.23 13.08
C ASN A 121 -8.02 3.38 11.82
N VAL A 122 -7.88 2.47 10.85
CA VAL A 122 -8.76 2.42 9.68
C VAL A 122 -10.14 1.90 10.11
N ASP A 123 -11.19 2.55 9.61
CA ASP A 123 -12.59 2.21 9.90
C ASP A 123 -12.93 0.77 9.49
N LYS A 124 -13.77 0.10 10.28
CA LYS A 124 -14.23 -1.28 10.06
C LYS A 124 -14.89 -1.45 8.69
N LYS A 125 -15.67 -0.46 8.24
CA LYS A 125 -16.31 -0.48 6.90
C LYS A 125 -15.28 -0.50 5.78
N GLN A 126 -14.19 0.26 5.92
CA GLN A 126 -13.10 0.30 4.93
C GLN A 126 -12.30 -1.01 4.96
N ILE A 127 -12.08 -1.58 6.15
CA ILE A 127 -11.43 -2.89 6.30
C ILE A 127 -12.22 -3.99 5.58
N ASP A 128 -13.54 -4.01 5.72
CA ASP A 128 -14.39 -5.02 5.05
C ASP A 128 -14.38 -4.87 3.53
N GLN A 129 -14.32 -3.62 3.01
CA GLN A 129 -14.13 -3.38 1.58
C GLN A 129 -12.78 -3.89 1.10
N VAL A 130 -11.71 -3.59 1.84
CA VAL A 130 -10.36 -4.06 1.52
C VAL A 130 -10.28 -5.59 1.54
N ARG A 131 -10.95 -6.27 2.48
CA ARG A 131 -11.05 -7.75 2.49
C ARG A 131 -11.73 -8.28 1.23
N LYS A 132 -12.84 -7.65 0.81
CA LYS A 132 -13.52 -8.03 -0.45
C LYS A 132 -12.60 -7.84 -1.65
N THR A 133 -11.88 -6.72 -1.73
CA THR A 133 -10.89 -6.46 -2.78
C THR A 133 -9.76 -7.48 -2.74
N TRP A 134 -9.27 -7.81 -1.53
CA TRP A 134 -8.23 -8.79 -1.30
C TRP A 134 -8.60 -10.16 -1.87
N ARG A 135 -9.79 -10.66 -1.58
CA ARG A 135 -10.24 -11.98 -2.08
C ARG A 135 -10.40 -12.04 -3.60
N LYS A 136 -10.73 -10.92 -4.25
CA LYS A 136 -10.91 -10.85 -5.71
C LYS A 136 -9.60 -10.87 -6.48
N ILE A 137 -8.52 -10.35 -5.90
CA ILE A 137 -7.24 -10.25 -6.59
C ILE A 137 -6.46 -11.54 -6.38
N GLN A 138 -6.33 -12.37 -7.41
CA GLN A 138 -5.41 -13.51 -7.38
C GLN A 138 -4.03 -13.05 -7.83
N VAL A 139 -3.00 -13.36 -7.03
CA VAL A 139 -1.58 -13.09 -7.35
C VAL A 139 -0.80 -14.32 -6.92
N GLU A 140 0.00 -14.87 -7.82
CA GLU A 140 0.93 -15.93 -7.48
C GLU A 140 2.08 -15.35 -6.62
N PRO A 141 2.35 -15.92 -5.43
CA PRO A 141 3.41 -15.43 -4.55
C PRO A 141 4.78 -15.75 -5.14
N ILE A 142 5.67 -14.74 -5.24
CA ILE A 142 6.99 -14.89 -5.87
C ILE A 142 7.91 -15.81 -5.06
N VAL A 143 7.60 -16.01 -3.77
CA VAL A 143 8.34 -16.88 -2.85
C VAL A 143 8.38 -18.34 -3.34
N GLU A 144 7.39 -18.78 -4.13
CA GLU A 144 7.35 -20.15 -4.67
C GLU A 144 8.13 -20.31 -5.98
N THR A 145 8.24 -19.27 -6.80
CA THR A 145 8.90 -19.34 -8.12
C THR A 145 10.39 -19.69 -8.05
N LYS A 146 11.07 -19.43 -6.94
CA LYS A 146 12.49 -19.83 -6.78
C LYS A 146 12.69 -21.30 -6.39
N LYS A 147 11.65 -22.03 -5.97
CA LYS A 147 11.77 -23.47 -5.69
C LYS A 147 11.69 -24.36 -6.93
N LYS A 148 11.19 -23.85 -8.06
CA LYS A 148 11.07 -24.59 -9.33
C LYS A 148 12.27 -24.44 -10.28
N LYS A 149 13.28 -23.65 -9.92
CA LYS A 149 14.57 -23.58 -10.64
C LYS A 149 15.67 -24.21 -9.79
N LYS A 150 15.61 -25.52 -9.64
CA LYS A 150 16.76 -26.35 -9.27
C LYS A 150 16.63 -27.68 -9.98
#